data_AF-A0A1J7HRR9-F1
#
_entry.id   AF-A0A1J7HRR9-F1
#
_cell.length_a   1.000
_cell.length_b   1.000
_cell.length_c   1.000
_cell.angle_alpha   90.00
_cell.angle_beta   90.00
_cell.angle_gamma   90.00
#
_symmetry.space_group_name_H-M   'P 1'
#
loop_
_entity.id
_entity.type
_entity.pdbx_description
1 polymer ?
#
loop_
_entity_poly.entity_id
_entity_poly.type
_entity_poly.pdbx_seq_one_letter_code
_entity_poly.pdbx_strand_id
1 'polypeptide(L)'
;MPGITAYAGFFEIGSPKKGDNVFVSAASGAVGQLVGQFAKLTGCYVVGSAGSAGSKEKVYFPEGIDIYFENVGGKTLDAVLLNLKVHARIPSCGMISQYNLTQHEGFLLPHIREGKVVYVEDIAEGLENGPAALVGLFSGRNVGKQVVVVARE
;
A
#
# COMPACT_ATOMS: atom_id res chain seq x y z
N MET A 1 15.00 7.76 1.52
CA MET A 1 14.22 6.62 2.03
C MET A 1 13.50 5.72 1.00
N PRO A 2 13.56 5.90 -0.34
CA PRO A 2 12.86 4.98 -1.27
C PRO A 2 13.30 3.50 -1.21
N GLY A 3 14.58 3.24 -0.94
CA GLY A 3 15.13 1.88 -0.90
C GLY A 3 14.56 1.03 0.23
N ILE A 4 14.49 1.57 1.45
CA ILE A 4 13.93 0.84 2.59
C ILE A 4 12.42 0.63 2.42
N THR A 5 11.70 1.60 1.84
CA THR A 5 10.28 1.45 1.51
C THR A 5 10.04 0.33 0.50
N ALA A 6 10.85 0.26 -0.57
CA ALA A 6 10.79 -0.84 -1.53
C ALA A 6 11.08 -2.18 -0.86
N TYR A 7 12.10 -2.24 0.01
CA TYR A 7 12.51 -3.47 0.69
C TYR A 7 11.42 -3.99 1.65
N ALA A 8 11.02 -3.18 2.63
CA ALA A 8 10.02 -3.58 3.62
C ALA A 8 8.67 -3.87 2.96
N GLY A 9 8.24 -3.01 2.03
CA GLY A 9 6.99 -3.22 1.29
C GLY A 9 7.01 -4.51 0.48
N PHE A 10 8.10 -4.82 -0.20
CA PHE A 10 8.16 -6.00 -1.05
C PHE A 10 8.37 -7.27 -0.24
N PHE A 11 9.39 -7.33 0.63
CA PHE A 11 9.77 -8.55 1.33
C PHE A 11 8.97 -8.84 2.59
N GLU A 12 8.68 -7.82 3.42
CA GLU A 12 8.00 -8.04 4.70
C GLU A 12 6.48 -8.07 4.49
N ILE A 13 5.93 -7.09 3.77
CA ILE A 13 4.48 -7.00 3.51
C ILE A 13 4.07 -7.91 2.35
N GLY A 14 4.80 -7.87 1.24
CA GLY A 14 4.52 -8.68 0.06
C GLY A 14 4.86 -10.17 0.23
N SER A 15 5.79 -10.51 1.12
CA SER A 15 6.22 -11.90 1.40
C SER A 15 6.36 -12.77 0.14
N PRO A 16 7.20 -12.35 -0.83
CA PRO A 16 7.14 -12.83 -2.21
C PRO A 16 7.66 -14.25 -2.34
N LYS A 17 7.07 -15.00 -3.26
CA LYS A 17 7.47 -16.37 -3.60
C LYS A 17 7.92 -16.44 -5.05
N LYS A 18 8.86 -17.34 -5.33
CA LYS A 18 9.25 -17.66 -6.71
C LYS A 18 8.02 -18.08 -7.50
N GLY A 19 7.83 -17.50 -8.68
CA GLY A 19 6.65 -17.74 -9.53
C GLY A 19 5.45 -16.84 -9.25
N ASP A 20 5.47 -16.00 -8.21
CA ASP A 20 4.39 -15.02 -7.98
C ASP A 20 4.29 -14.04 -9.17
N ASN A 21 3.05 -13.72 -9.55
CA ASN A 21 2.73 -12.65 -10.50
C ASN A 21 2.66 -11.31 -9.76
N VAL A 22 3.61 -10.42 -10.02
CA VAL A 22 3.77 -9.13 -9.35
C VAL A 22 3.39 -8.00 -10.30
N PHE A 23 2.47 -7.14 -9.88
CA PHE A 23 2.21 -5.86 -10.52
C PHE A 23 2.77 -4.72 -9.69
N VAL A 24 3.41 -3.74 -10.33
CA VAL A 24 3.96 -2.55 -9.68
C VAL A 24 3.42 -1.30 -10.38
N SER A 25 2.63 -0.49 -9.68
CA SER A 25 2.22 0.81 -10.22
C SER A 25 3.35 1.85 -10.05
N ALA A 26 3.45 2.80 -10.98
CA ALA A 26 4.56 3.77 -11.05
C ALA A 26 5.95 3.10 -10.98
N ALA A 27 6.13 2.02 -11.74
CA ALA A 27 7.31 1.15 -11.72
C ALA A 27 8.61 1.83 -12.15
N SER A 28 8.56 2.94 -12.90
CA SER A 28 9.75 3.73 -13.24
C SER A 28 10.17 4.73 -12.15
N GLY A 29 9.37 4.87 -11.08
CA GLY A 29 9.64 5.78 -9.97
C GLY A 29 10.71 5.26 -8.99
N ALA A 30 11.09 6.09 -8.03
CA ALA A 30 12.18 5.81 -7.08
C ALA A 30 12.00 4.50 -6.28
N VAL A 31 10.77 4.21 -5.83
CA VAL A 31 10.43 2.96 -5.12
C VAL A 31 10.18 1.83 -6.14
N GLY A 32 9.32 2.08 -7.13
CA GLY A 32 8.88 1.08 -8.10
C GLY A 32 10.02 0.39 -8.86
N GLN A 33 11.08 1.12 -9.23
CA GLN A 33 12.20 0.55 -9.97
C GLN A 33 12.99 -0.48 -9.16
N LEU A 34 13.03 -0.31 -7.83
CA LEU A 34 13.70 -1.24 -6.92
C LEU A 34 12.82 -2.46 -6.67
N VAL A 35 11.51 -2.25 -6.48
CA VAL A 35 10.53 -3.35 -6.34
C VAL A 35 10.57 -4.26 -7.57
N GLY A 36 10.61 -3.69 -8.77
CA GLY A 36 10.71 -4.48 -10.01
C GLY A 36 11.97 -5.34 -10.07
N GLN A 37 13.10 -4.79 -9.62
CA GLN A 37 14.36 -5.54 -9.51
C GLN A 37 14.30 -6.64 -8.45
N PHE A 38 13.75 -6.36 -7.27
CA PHE A 38 13.58 -7.34 -6.20
C PHE A 38 12.67 -8.50 -6.63
N ALA A 39 11.58 -8.20 -7.32
CA ALA A 39 10.68 -9.22 -7.87
C ALA A 39 11.40 -10.12 -8.88
N LYS A 40 12.17 -9.54 -9.80
CA LYS A 40 12.96 -10.31 -10.76
C LYS A 40 14.01 -11.20 -10.08
N LEU A 41 14.73 -10.68 -9.08
CA LEU A 41 15.72 -11.43 -8.30
C LEU A 41 15.09 -12.57 -7.48
N THR A 42 13.85 -12.39 -7.02
CA THR A 42 13.09 -13.42 -6.28
C THR A 42 12.54 -14.50 -7.20
N GLY A 43 12.65 -14.34 -8.53
CA GLY A 43 12.12 -15.26 -9.52
C GLY A 43 10.60 -15.13 -9.72
N CYS A 44 10.06 -13.94 -9.45
CA CYS A 44 8.67 -13.59 -9.76
C CYS A 44 8.54 -13.18 -11.24
N TYR A 45 7.32 -13.29 -11.78
CA TYR A 45 6.95 -12.62 -13.02
C TYR A 45 6.49 -11.21 -12.67
N VAL A 46 7.14 -10.17 -13.21
CA VAL A 46 6.85 -8.79 -12.83
C VAL A 46 6.46 -7.94 -14.04
N VAL A 47 5.36 -7.20 -13.89
CA VAL A 47 4.90 -6.19 -14.84
C VAL A 47 4.72 -4.87 -14.11
N GLY A 48 5.15 -3.78 -14.73
CA GLY A 48 5.03 -2.44 -14.16
C GLY A 48 4.28 -1.50 -15.06
N SER A 49 3.51 -0.57 -14.48
CA SER A 49 2.99 0.59 -15.22
C SER A 49 3.90 1.81 -15.05
N ALA A 50 3.98 2.64 -16.09
CA ALA A 50 4.73 3.90 -16.08
C ALA A 50 4.01 4.94 -16.93
N GLY A 51 3.82 6.16 -16.40
CA GLY A 51 3.16 7.27 -17.09
C GLY A 51 2.17 8.04 -16.21
N SER A 52 1.87 9.29 -16.60
CA SER A 52 0.86 10.14 -15.97
C SER A 52 -0.54 9.85 -16.54
N ALA A 53 -1.54 9.73 -15.65
CA ALA A 53 -2.96 9.47 -15.90
C ALA A 53 -3.45 9.71 -17.35
N GLY A 54 -3.74 8.62 -18.07
CA GLY A 54 -4.31 8.67 -19.43
C GLY A 54 -4.03 7.43 -20.28
N SER A 55 -3.02 6.63 -19.92
CA SER A 55 -2.80 5.32 -20.51
C SER A 55 -3.96 4.40 -20.15
N LYS A 56 -4.70 3.92 -21.16
CA LYS A 56 -5.58 2.76 -21.04
C LYS A 56 -4.71 1.55 -20.71
N GLU A 57 -4.29 1.43 -19.47
CA GLU A 57 -3.51 0.31 -18.96
C GLU A 57 -4.40 -0.92 -18.94
N LYS A 58 -4.36 -1.68 -20.03
CA LYS A 58 -4.78 -3.07 -20.02
C LYS A 58 -3.75 -3.82 -19.16
N VAL A 59 -4.02 -3.89 -17.86
CA VAL A 59 -3.28 -4.75 -16.93
C VAL A 59 -3.57 -6.19 -17.33
N TYR A 60 -2.76 -6.75 -18.24
CA TYR A 60 -2.95 -8.09 -18.78
C TYR A 60 -2.20 -9.10 -17.91
N PHE A 61 -2.89 -9.64 -16.91
CA PHE A 61 -2.48 -10.85 -16.21
C PHE A 61 -3.49 -11.95 -16.51
N PRO A 62 -3.28 -12.77 -17.56
CA PRO A 62 -4.21 -13.86 -17.90
C PRO A 62 -4.33 -14.88 -16.77
N GLU A 63 -3.30 -14.99 -15.93
CA GLU A 63 -3.25 -15.85 -14.75
C GLU A 63 -3.60 -15.12 -13.44
N GLY A 64 -3.91 -13.82 -13.45
CA GLY A 64 -4.17 -13.01 -12.25
C GLY A 64 -2.91 -12.61 -11.46
N ILE A 65 -3.09 -11.74 -10.46
CA ILE A 65 -2.01 -11.06 -9.72
C ILE A 65 -1.92 -11.62 -8.29
N ASP A 66 -0.71 -12.03 -7.88
CA ASP A 66 -0.41 -12.52 -6.52
C ASP A 66 0.05 -11.39 -5.58
N ILE A 67 0.73 -10.38 -6.13
CA ILE A 67 1.22 -9.22 -5.38
C ILE A 67 0.98 -7.95 -6.20
N TYR A 68 0.32 -6.97 -5.59
CA TYR A 68 0.23 -5.63 -6.15
C TYR A 68 0.95 -4.62 -5.26
N PHE A 69 2.09 -4.13 -5.73
CA PHE A 69 2.78 -3.02 -5.06
C PHE A 69 2.17 -1.68 -5.48
N GLU A 70 1.42 -1.07 -4.58
CA GLU A 70 0.56 0.08 -4.84
C GLU A 70 1.24 1.41 -4.48
N ASN A 71 1.47 2.26 -5.50
CA ASN A 71 2.05 3.60 -5.41
C ASN A 71 1.11 4.72 -5.92
N VAL A 72 0.03 4.38 -6.63
CA VAL A 72 -0.79 5.30 -7.43
C VAL A 72 -2.21 5.49 -6.88
N GLY A 73 -2.90 4.42 -6.50
CA GLY A 73 -4.30 4.47 -6.03
C GLY A 73 -5.33 4.80 -7.12
N GLY A 74 -6.56 5.11 -6.71
CA GLY A 74 -7.65 5.51 -7.61
C GLY A 74 -8.01 4.43 -8.63
N LYS A 75 -8.27 4.83 -9.88
CA LYS A 75 -8.68 3.91 -10.96
C LYS A 75 -7.70 2.77 -11.24
N THR A 76 -6.41 2.97 -10.96
CA THR A 76 -5.40 1.91 -11.08
C THR A 76 -5.65 0.82 -10.04
N LEU A 77 -5.93 1.21 -8.79
CA LEU A 77 -6.30 0.27 -7.73
C LEU A 77 -7.56 -0.51 -8.10
N ASP A 78 -8.61 0.18 -8.52
CA ASP A 78 -9.88 -0.45 -8.90
C ASP A 78 -9.69 -1.48 -10.02
N ALA A 79 -8.89 -1.15 -11.05
CA ALA A 79 -8.60 -2.05 -12.14
C ALA A 79 -7.79 -3.29 -11.69
N VAL A 80 -6.85 -3.11 -10.78
CA VAL A 80 -6.01 -4.21 -10.27
C VAL A 80 -6.82 -5.14 -9.35
N LEU A 81 -7.69 -4.59 -8.50
CA LEU A 81 -8.54 -5.37 -7.59
C LEU A 81 -9.36 -6.45 -8.33
N LEU A 82 -9.83 -6.14 -9.54
CA LEU A 82 -10.61 -7.07 -10.37
C LEU A 82 -9.77 -8.22 -10.96
N ASN A 83 -8.44 -8.15 -10.88
CA ASN A 83 -7.51 -9.13 -11.45
C ASN A 83 -6.67 -9.83 -10.37
N LEU A 84 -6.96 -9.62 -9.08
CA LEU A 84 -6.24 -10.26 -7.99
C LEU A 84 -6.64 -11.73 -7.85
N LYS A 85 -5.65 -12.56 -7.51
CA LYS A 85 -5.89 -13.94 -7.07
C LYS A 85 -6.42 -13.96 -5.64
N VAL A 86 -7.08 -15.06 -5.27
CA VAL A 86 -7.36 -15.36 -3.86
C VAL A 86 -6.03 -15.40 -3.10
N HIS A 87 -5.97 -14.77 -1.93
CA HIS A 87 -4.74 -14.57 -1.13
C HIS A 87 -3.69 -13.65 -1.75
N ALA A 88 -4.06 -12.83 -2.74
CA ALA A 88 -3.18 -11.77 -3.20
C ALA A 88 -2.85 -10.78 -2.08
N ARG A 89 -1.65 -10.20 -2.14
CA ARG A 89 -1.14 -9.23 -1.16
C ARG A 89 -0.97 -7.87 -1.81
N ILE A 90 -1.33 -6.81 -1.11
CA ILE A 90 -1.26 -5.44 -1.64
C ILE A 90 -0.40 -4.57 -0.70
N PRO A 91 0.94 -4.57 -0.85
CA PRO A 91 1.77 -3.58 -0.18
C PRO A 91 1.41 -2.17 -0.66
N SER A 92 0.67 -1.42 0.16
CA SER A 92 0.26 -0.05 -0.15
C SER A 92 1.31 0.95 0.35
N CYS A 93 2.09 1.48 -0.58
CA CYS A 93 3.15 2.45 -0.33
C CYS A 93 2.69 3.89 -0.52
N GLY A 94 1.76 4.15 -1.44
CA GLY A 94 1.27 5.49 -1.72
C GLY A 94 0.07 5.50 -2.65
N MET A 95 -0.62 6.64 -2.71
CA MET A 95 -1.78 6.86 -3.58
C MET A 95 -1.66 8.20 -4.29
N ILE A 96 -0.59 8.39 -5.07
CA ILE A 96 -0.24 9.71 -5.62
C ILE A 96 -1.36 10.36 -6.45
N SER A 97 -2.24 9.56 -7.07
CA SER A 97 -3.39 10.06 -7.82
C SER A 97 -4.41 10.80 -6.94
N GLN A 98 -4.40 10.54 -5.63
CA GLN A 98 -5.37 11.05 -4.67
C GLN A 98 -4.85 12.25 -3.87
N TYR A 99 -3.55 12.50 -3.85
CA TYR A 99 -2.92 13.45 -2.91
C TYR A 99 -3.38 14.90 -3.06
N ASN A 100 -3.83 15.30 -4.25
CA ASN A 100 -4.25 16.67 -4.55
C ASN A 100 -5.77 16.82 -4.70
N LEU A 101 -6.55 15.78 -4.38
CA LEU A 101 -8.01 15.84 -4.49
C LEU A 101 -8.62 16.45 -3.22
N THR A 102 -9.63 17.30 -3.39
CA THR A 102 -10.44 17.87 -2.30
C THR A 102 -11.57 16.93 -1.87
N GLN A 103 -11.92 15.95 -2.71
CA GLN A 103 -12.79 14.82 -2.38
C GLN A 103 -12.15 13.54 -2.92
N HIS A 104 -11.90 12.57 -2.05
CA HIS A 104 -11.31 11.29 -2.41
C HIS A 104 -12.38 10.33 -2.95
N GLU A 105 -12.12 9.67 -4.08
CA GLU A 105 -12.93 8.57 -4.59
C GLU A 105 -12.62 7.32 -3.75
N GLY A 106 -13.34 7.14 -2.64
CA GLY A 106 -12.98 6.14 -1.62
C GLY A 106 -13.66 4.78 -1.79
N PHE A 107 -12.96 3.78 -2.31
CA PHE A 107 -13.35 2.36 -2.23
C PHE A 107 -13.60 1.88 -0.79
N LEU A 108 -12.81 2.39 0.16
CA LEU A 108 -12.81 1.95 1.56
C LEU A 108 -14.01 2.46 2.38
N LEU A 109 -14.53 3.65 2.07
CA LEU A 109 -15.59 4.29 2.87
C LEU A 109 -16.87 3.45 2.95
N PRO A 110 -17.41 2.90 1.84
CA PRO A 110 -18.54 1.96 1.89
C PRO A 110 -18.24 0.73 2.76
N HIS A 111 -17.05 0.14 2.63
CA HIS A 111 -16.68 -1.07 3.36
C HIS A 111 -16.47 -0.83 4.87
N ILE A 112 -15.99 0.35 5.26
CA ILE A 112 -15.92 0.77 6.67
C ILE A 112 -17.33 0.96 7.23
N ARG A 113 -18.22 1.61 6.48
CA ARG A 113 -19.64 1.81 6.88
C ARG A 113 -20.39 0.49 7.03
N GLU A 114 -20.09 -0.49 6.19
CA GLU A 114 -20.65 -1.85 6.27
C GLU A 114 -19.99 -2.73 7.33
N GLY A 115 -18.98 -2.22 8.06
CA GLY A 115 -18.24 -2.98 9.07
C GLY A 115 -17.36 -4.10 8.50
N LYS A 116 -17.20 -4.16 7.17
CA LYS A 116 -16.35 -5.15 6.47
C LYS A 116 -14.86 -4.85 6.64
N VAL A 117 -14.52 -3.59 6.95
CA VAL A 117 -13.17 -3.14 7.23
C VAL A 117 -13.19 -2.44 8.60
N VAL A 118 -12.36 -2.93 9.53
CA VAL A 118 -12.20 -2.37 10.88
C VAL A 118 -10.80 -1.79 11.00
N TYR A 119 -10.70 -0.59 11.57
CA TYR A 119 -9.43 0.09 11.80
C TYR A 119 -9.12 0.11 13.29
N VAL A 120 -7.90 -0.27 13.66
CA VAL A 120 -7.47 -0.37 15.07
C VAL A 120 -6.51 0.77 15.37
N GLU A 121 -6.84 1.55 16.38
CA GLU A 121 -6.06 2.69 16.86
C GLU A 121 -5.66 2.46 18.32
N ASP A 122 -4.43 2.84 18.64
CA ASP A 122 -3.92 2.95 20.00
C ASP A 122 -3.90 4.42 20.37
N ILE A 123 -4.71 4.80 21.37
CA ILE A 123 -5.02 6.21 21.64
C ILE A 123 -4.34 6.64 22.93
N ALA A 124 -3.45 7.63 22.81
CA ALA A 124 -2.88 8.37 23.93
C ALA A 124 -3.63 9.70 24.09
N GLU A 125 -4.15 9.99 25.27
CA GLU A 125 -4.83 11.26 25.56
C GLU A 125 -3.83 12.31 26.04
N GLY A 126 -3.91 13.54 25.56
CA GLY A 126 -3.08 14.66 26.00
C GLY A 126 -1.72 14.73 25.30
N LEU A 127 -1.32 15.95 24.96
CA LEU A 127 -0.06 16.21 24.25
C LEU A 127 1.17 15.82 25.08
N GLU A 128 1.06 15.89 26.41
CA GLU A 128 2.06 15.46 27.38
C GLU A 128 2.43 13.98 27.23
N ASN A 129 1.52 13.15 26.69
CA ASN A 129 1.77 11.74 26.43
C ASN A 129 2.37 11.47 25.05
N GLY A 130 2.47 12.49 24.19
CA GLY A 130 3.05 12.38 22.85
C GLY A 130 4.47 11.79 22.82
N PRO A 131 5.42 12.24 23.67
CA PRO A 131 6.76 11.65 23.72
C PRO A 131 6.73 10.15 24.09
N ALA A 132 5.91 9.76 25.06
CA ALA A 132 5.81 8.36 25.49
C ALA A 132 5.15 7.48 24.41
N ALA A 133 4.12 8.00 23.74
CA ALA A 133 3.46 7.35 22.61
C ALA A 133 4.43 7.15 21.44
N LEU A 134 5.26 8.15 21.13
CA LEU A 134 6.30 8.07 20.11
C LEU A 134 7.38 7.04 20.46
N VAL A 135 7.87 7.02 21.70
CA VAL A 135 8.82 5.99 22.17
C VAL A 135 8.18 4.60 22.12
N GLY A 136 6.87 4.51 22.37
CA GLY A 136 6.07 3.29 22.23
C GLY A 136 6.17 2.65 20.84
N LEU A 137 6.19 3.48 19.77
CA LEU A 137 6.34 3.00 18.39
C LEU A 137 7.64 2.23 18.17
N PHE A 138 8.75 2.71 18.75
CA PHE A 138 10.07 2.07 18.57
C PHE A 138 10.31 0.88 19.50
N SER A 139 9.44 0.69 20.49
CA SER A 139 9.48 -0.44 21.42
C SER A 139 8.40 -1.49 21.14
N GLY A 140 7.59 -1.30 20.08
CA GLY A 140 6.50 -2.21 19.72
C GLY A 140 5.37 -2.24 20.75
N ARG A 141 5.22 -1.16 21.54
CA ARG A 141 4.21 -1.08 22.61
C ARG A 141 2.81 -0.83 22.07
N ASN A 142 2.69 -0.19 20.90
CA ASN A 142 1.41 0.20 20.34
C ASN A 142 0.71 -0.95 19.60
N VAL A 143 -0.62 -0.99 19.69
CA VAL A 143 -1.46 -1.93 18.92
C VAL A 143 -2.25 -1.17 17.86
N GLY A 144 -1.85 -1.30 16.59
CA GLY A 144 -2.45 -0.53 15.50
C GLY A 144 -1.85 0.87 15.38
N LYS A 145 -2.60 1.84 14.86
CA LYS A 145 -2.09 3.20 14.64
C LYS A 145 -2.05 3.98 15.95
N GLN A 146 -0.87 4.43 16.35
CA GLN A 146 -0.74 5.35 17.48
C GLN A 146 -1.35 6.71 17.12
N VAL A 147 -2.31 7.17 17.92
CA VAL A 147 -2.94 8.49 17.85
C VAL A 147 -2.73 9.20 19.17
N VAL A 148 -2.49 10.51 19.12
CA VAL A 148 -2.48 11.37 20.31
C VAL A 148 -3.66 12.33 20.22
N VAL A 149 -4.61 12.23 21.14
CA VAL A 149 -5.76 13.13 21.23
C VAL A 149 -5.31 14.40 21.93
N VAL A 150 -5.24 15.50 21.18
CA VAL A 150 -4.79 16.81 21.68
C VAL A 150 -5.97 17.62 22.25
N ALA A 151 -7.13 17.53 21.59
CA ALA A 151 -8.40 18.08 22.03
C ALA A 151 -9.52 17.25 21.37
N ARG A 152 -10.67 17.12 22.06
CA ARG A 152 -11.85 16.39 21.54
C ARG A 152 -12.90 17.32 20.92
N GLU A 153 -12.77 18.63 21.19
CA GLU A 153 -13.59 19.73 20.70
C GLU A 153 -12.71 20.97 20.48
#